data_AF-A0A0A2B9E6-F1
#
_entry.id   AF-A0A0A2B9E6-F1
#
_cell.length_a   1.000
_cell.length_b   1.000
_cell.length_c   1.000
_cell.angle_alpha   90.00
_cell.angle_beta   90.00
_cell.angle_gamma   90.00
#
_symmetry.space_group_name_H-M   'P 1'
#
loop_
_entity.id
_entity.type
_entity.pdbx_description
1 polymer ?
#
loop_
_entity_poly.entity_id
_entity_poly.type
_entity_poly.pdbx_seq_one_letter_code
_entity_poly.pdbx_strand_id
1 'polypeptide(L)'
;MSILDKVKIGNSVQVNLELSKDRLNKETIDAINVSSLGKVSDFRITDGKGIGVVLQLSNGQEKWFFEDEIDLLDENGNVIKKNYDKQDDSNFILDFLKGLNYENKNNVRELLNPINFFIWLLVSFKDIF
;
A
#
# COMPACT_ATOMS: atom_id res chain seq x y z
N MET A 1 3.19 -0.21 8.92
CA MET A 1 4.48 -0.92 8.80
C MET A 1 4.41 -1.78 7.55
N SER A 2 5.25 -1.53 6.55
CA SER A 2 5.25 -2.31 5.30
C SER A 2 5.78 -3.72 5.60
N ILE A 3 5.29 -4.75 4.90
CA ILE A 3 5.78 -6.12 5.11
C ILE A 3 7.26 -6.23 4.69
N LEU A 4 7.73 -5.34 3.80
CA LEU A 4 9.13 -5.21 3.40
C LEU A 4 10.07 -4.90 4.58
N ASP A 5 9.60 -4.18 5.61
CA ASP A 5 10.41 -3.88 6.81
C ASP A 5 10.73 -5.15 7.63
N LYS A 6 9.92 -6.20 7.47
CA LYS A 6 10.02 -7.46 8.21
C LYS A 6 10.59 -8.61 7.37
N VAL A 7 10.41 -8.55 6.06
CA VAL A 7 10.94 -9.57 5.14
C VAL A 7 12.45 -9.42 5.03
N LYS A 8 13.18 -10.51 5.32
CA LYS A 8 14.63 -10.61 5.10
C LYS A 8 14.93 -11.69 4.09
N ILE A 9 16.08 -11.57 3.43
CA ILE A 9 16.61 -12.62 2.56
C ILE A 9 16.74 -13.91 3.39
N GLY A 10 16.20 -15.00 2.85
CA GLY A 10 16.17 -16.30 3.48
C GLY A 10 14.88 -16.63 4.24
N ASN A 11 13.99 -15.66 4.46
CA ASN A 11 12.68 -15.94 5.06
C ASN A 11 11.80 -16.78 4.11
N SER A 12 10.97 -17.63 4.71
CA SER A 12 9.89 -18.32 4.00
C SER A 12 8.67 -17.42 3.95
N VAL A 13 8.10 -17.25 2.76
CA VAL A 13 6.86 -16.52 2.53
C VAL A 13 5.88 -17.40 1.75
N GLN A 14 4.60 -17.12 1.91
CA GLN A 14 3.55 -17.77 1.15
C GLN A 14 3.09 -16.86 0.01
N VAL A 15 3.00 -17.41 -1.19
CA VAL A 15 2.52 -16.67 -2.36
C VAL A 15 0.99 -16.80 -2.44
N ASN A 16 0.30 -15.67 -2.55
CA ASN A 16 -1.11 -15.64 -2.84
C ASN A 16 -1.34 -15.73 -4.36
N LEU A 17 -1.84 -16.88 -4.79
CA LEU A 17 -2.07 -17.16 -6.20
C LEU A 17 -3.20 -16.30 -6.79
N GLU A 18 -4.22 -15.91 -5.99
CA GLU A 18 -5.36 -15.13 -6.51
C GLU A 18 -4.94 -13.78 -7.07
N LEU A 19 -3.97 -13.14 -6.45
CA LEU A 19 -3.45 -11.82 -6.85
C LEU A 19 -2.39 -11.90 -7.95
N SER A 20 -1.70 -13.04 -8.05
CA SER A 20 -0.53 -13.18 -8.94
C SER A 20 -0.83 -13.86 -10.28
N LYS A 21 -1.99 -14.53 -10.42
CA LYS A 21 -2.36 -15.36 -11.59
C LYS A 21 -2.17 -14.67 -12.93
N ASP A 22 -2.52 -13.39 -13.03
CA ASP A 22 -2.59 -12.67 -14.31
C ASP A 22 -1.22 -12.43 -14.96
N ARG A 23 -0.13 -12.45 -14.17
CA ARG A 23 1.24 -12.19 -14.65
C ARG A 23 2.10 -13.45 -14.78
N LEU A 24 1.68 -14.56 -14.17
CA LEU A 24 2.51 -15.76 -14.05
C LEU A 24 2.32 -16.72 -15.21
N ASN A 25 3.39 -17.44 -15.55
CA ASN A 25 3.32 -18.53 -16.52
C ASN A 25 2.63 -19.75 -15.87
N LYS A 26 2.00 -20.60 -16.69
CA LYS A 26 1.34 -21.84 -16.22
C LYS A 26 2.28 -22.71 -15.36
N GLU A 27 3.52 -22.87 -15.78
CA GLU A 27 4.53 -23.64 -15.04
C GLU A 27 4.79 -23.09 -13.63
N THR A 28 4.85 -21.75 -13.49
CA THR A 28 5.03 -21.09 -12.19
C THR A 28 3.79 -21.24 -11.32
N ILE A 29 2.60 -21.15 -11.91
CA ILE A 29 1.32 -21.38 -11.24
C ILE A 29 1.24 -22.82 -10.72
N ASP A 30 1.65 -23.80 -11.52
CA ASP A 30 1.65 -25.21 -11.13
C ASP A 30 2.64 -25.47 -9.98
N ALA A 31 3.83 -24.85 -10.01
CA ALA A 31 4.79 -24.94 -8.91
C ALA A 31 4.23 -24.35 -7.59
N ILE A 32 3.52 -23.22 -7.66
CA ILE A 32 2.87 -22.58 -6.50
C ILE A 32 1.69 -23.42 -5.98
N ASN A 33 0.96 -24.09 -6.88
CA ASN A 33 -0.12 -25.01 -6.51
C ASN A 33 0.40 -26.24 -5.76
N VAL A 34 1.58 -26.76 -6.14
CA VAL A 34 2.24 -27.86 -5.43
C VAL A 34 2.84 -27.40 -4.11
N SER A 35 3.47 -26.22 -4.11
CA SER A 35 4.03 -25.61 -2.90
C SER A 35 3.92 -24.09 -2.99
N SER A 36 3.02 -23.53 -2.19
CA SER A 36 2.83 -22.08 -2.11
C SER A 36 3.94 -21.38 -1.32
N LEU A 37 4.91 -22.13 -0.81
CA LEU A 37 6.04 -21.64 -0.03
C LEU A 37 7.20 -21.25 -0.97
N GLY A 38 7.66 -20.02 -0.85
CA GLY A 38 8.84 -19.51 -1.53
C GLY A 38 9.86 -18.98 -0.53
N LYS A 39 11.15 -19.10 -0.87
CA LYS A 39 12.23 -18.51 -0.08
C LYS A 39 12.68 -17.20 -0.70
N VAL A 40 12.79 -16.15 0.09
CA VAL A 40 13.23 -14.84 -0.40
C VAL A 40 14.71 -14.90 -0.77
N SER A 41 15.03 -14.65 -2.03
CA SER A 41 16.41 -14.62 -2.53
C SER A 41 16.93 -13.19 -2.66
N ASP A 42 16.13 -12.26 -3.16
CA ASP A 42 16.54 -10.88 -3.42
C ASP A 42 15.35 -9.91 -3.49
N PHE A 43 15.60 -8.63 -3.73
CA PHE A 43 14.60 -7.58 -3.94
C PHE A 43 14.83 -6.87 -5.27
N ARG A 44 13.74 -6.50 -5.95
CA ARG A 44 13.78 -5.82 -7.25
C ARG A 44 12.97 -4.54 -7.23
N ILE A 45 13.51 -3.46 -7.78
CA ILE A 45 12.78 -2.21 -7.97
C ILE A 45 11.82 -2.35 -9.16
N THR A 46 10.56 -1.93 -9.00
CA THR A 46 9.55 -1.93 -10.07
C THR A 46 9.22 -0.50 -10.52
N ASP A 47 8.82 -0.33 -11.79
CA ASP A 47 8.64 0.99 -12.45
C ASP A 47 7.51 1.87 -11.90
N GLY A 48 6.79 1.43 -10.86
CA GLY A 48 5.61 2.10 -10.31
C GLY A 48 5.74 2.74 -8.93
N LYS A 49 6.95 2.74 -8.30
CA LYS A 49 7.24 3.01 -6.86
C LYS A 49 7.20 1.80 -5.92
N GLY A 50 6.94 0.59 -6.44
CA GLY A 50 6.91 -0.63 -5.63
C GLY A 50 8.26 -1.34 -5.55
N ILE A 51 8.51 -2.04 -4.43
CA ILE A 51 9.58 -3.04 -4.32
C ILE A 51 8.94 -4.41 -4.53
N GLY A 52 9.49 -5.17 -5.48
CA GLY A 52 9.18 -6.58 -5.67
C GLY A 52 10.14 -7.45 -4.87
N VAL A 53 9.64 -8.58 -4.37
CA VAL A 53 10.40 -9.58 -3.64
C VAL A 53 10.67 -10.74 -4.58
N VAL A 54 11.94 -11.09 -4.78
CA VAL A 54 12.37 -12.24 -5.59
C VAL A 54 12.30 -13.48 -4.71
N LEU A 55 11.52 -14.46 -5.16
CA LEU A 55 11.34 -15.74 -4.48
C LEU A 55 11.93 -16.86 -5.31
N GLN A 56 12.66 -17.73 -4.63
CA GLN A 56 13.03 -19.05 -5.13
C GLN A 56 11.89 -20.01 -4.82
N LEU A 57 11.28 -20.54 -5.88
CA LEU A 57 10.19 -21.50 -5.81
C LEU A 57 10.72 -22.93 -5.63
N SER A 58 9.83 -23.85 -5.26
CA SER A 58 10.15 -25.27 -5.05
C SER A 58 10.73 -25.99 -6.28
N ASN A 59 10.41 -25.50 -7.48
CA ASN A 59 10.93 -26.00 -8.75
C ASN A 59 12.34 -25.45 -9.10
N GLY A 60 12.94 -24.63 -8.23
CA GLY A 60 14.23 -23.98 -8.44
C GLY A 60 14.17 -22.74 -9.34
N GLN A 61 12.99 -22.36 -9.85
CA GLN A 61 12.83 -21.13 -10.61
C GLN A 61 12.77 -19.92 -9.67
N GLU A 62 13.33 -18.81 -10.13
CA GLU A 62 13.26 -17.53 -9.44
C GLU A 62 12.25 -16.63 -10.13
N LYS A 63 11.30 -16.11 -9.36
CA LYS A 63 10.29 -15.17 -9.84
C LYS A 63 10.05 -14.10 -8.80
N TRP A 64 9.81 -12.88 -9.28
CA TRP A 64 9.52 -11.76 -8.40
C TRP A 64 8.01 -11.53 -8.26
N PHE A 65 7.60 -11.18 -7.04
CA PHE A 65 6.23 -10.95 -6.62
C PHE A 65 6.12 -9.58 -5.97
N PHE A 66 4.94 -8.99 -5.99
CA PHE A 66 4.66 -7.76 -5.28
C PHE A 66 4.50 -8.01 -3.78
N GLU A 67 4.72 -6.95 -3.02
CA GLU A 67 4.49 -6.92 -1.57
C GLU A 67 3.10 -7.44 -1.17
N ASP A 68 2.07 -7.04 -1.92
CA ASP A 68 0.69 -7.39 -1.65
C ASP A 68 0.36 -8.85 -2.02
N GLU A 69 1.12 -9.44 -2.94
CA GLU A 69 0.97 -10.81 -3.42
C GLU A 69 1.60 -11.86 -2.48
N ILE A 70 2.43 -11.44 -1.51
CA ILE A 70 3.12 -12.34 -0.59
C ILE A 70 2.66 -12.15 0.85
N ASP A 71 2.61 -13.25 1.59
CA ASP A 71 2.29 -13.27 3.00
C ASP A 71 3.48 -13.81 3.80
N LEU A 72 3.85 -13.10 4.88
CA LEU A 72 4.89 -13.55 5.80
C LEU A 72 4.36 -14.70 6.64
N LEU A 73 5.20 -15.71 6.84
CA LEU A 73 4.91 -16.82 7.73
C LEU A 73 5.57 -16.60 9.09
N ASP A 74 4.88 -16.97 10.15
CA ASP A 74 5.47 -17.08 11.48
C ASP A 74 6.32 -18.35 11.60
N GLU A 75 7.05 -18.47 12.71
CA GLU A 75 7.86 -19.65 13.06
C GLU A 75 7.05 -20.95 13.13
N ASN A 76 5.72 -20.86 13.21
CA ASN A 76 4.79 -21.97 13.29
C ASN A 76 4.11 -22.28 11.93
N GLY A 77 4.44 -21.56 10.86
CA GLY A 77 3.89 -21.75 9.52
C GLY A 77 2.52 -21.10 9.29
N ASN A 78 2.05 -20.23 10.18
CA ASN A 78 0.82 -19.47 9.98
C ASN A 78 1.11 -18.15 9.27
N VAL A 79 0.18 -17.72 8.43
CA VAL A 79 0.21 -16.41 7.78
C VAL A 79 0.04 -15.31 8.83
N ILE A 80 1.06 -14.44 8.95
CA ILE A 80 0.99 -13.23 9.73
C ILE A 80 0.02 -12.29 9.02
N LYS A 81 -1.22 -12.22 9.49
CA LYS A 81 -2.26 -11.37 8.91
C LYS A 81 -1.77 -9.92 8.80
N LYS A 82 -1.79 -9.40 7.58
CA LYS A 82 -1.55 -8.00 7.29
C LYS A 82 -2.69 -7.17 7.89
N ASN A 83 -2.44 -6.51 9.02
CA ASN A 83 -3.25 -5.35 9.39
C ASN A 83 -2.82 -4.20 8.47
N TYR A 84 -3.44 -4.12 7.29
CA TYR A 84 -3.51 -2.87 6.57
C TYR A 84 -4.43 -1.96 7.38
N ASP A 85 -3.88 -1.31 8.40
CA ASP A 85 -4.52 -0.14 8.95
C ASP A 85 -4.50 0.89 7.82
N LYS A 86 -5.62 1.02 7.11
CA LYS A 86 -5.83 2.15 6.21
C LYS A 86 -5.84 3.36 7.11
N GLN A 87 -4.68 3.97 7.29
CA GLN A 87 -4.58 5.23 7.99
C GLN A 87 -5.30 6.24 7.11
N ASP A 88 -6.58 6.45 7.45
CA ASP A 88 -7.45 7.38 6.78
C ASP A 88 -7.06 8.78 7.26
N ASP A 89 -5.94 9.29 6.74
CA ASP A 89 -5.38 10.61 7.05
C ASP A 89 -6.36 11.76 6.71
N SER A 90 -7.42 11.45 5.97
CA SER A 90 -8.50 12.38 5.64
C SER A 90 -9.21 12.95 6.89
N ASN A 91 -9.32 12.16 7.97
CA ASN A 91 -10.02 12.59 9.18
C ASN A 91 -9.28 13.71 9.93
N PHE A 92 -7.95 13.69 9.94
CA PHE A 92 -7.16 14.70 10.65
C PHE A 92 -7.29 16.10 10.04
N ILE A 93 -7.25 16.17 8.70
CA ILE A 93 -7.41 17.44 7.97
C ILE A 93 -8.84 17.95 8.11
N LEU A 94 -9.85 17.07 8.01
CA LEU A 94 -11.25 17.45 8.19
C LEU A 94 -11.55 17.95 9.61
N ASP A 95 -10.99 17.32 10.64
CA ASP A 95 -11.17 17.76 12.02
C ASP A 95 -10.47 19.09 12.32
N PHE A 96 -9.30 19.34 11.71
CA PHE A 96 -8.65 20.65 11.75
C PHE A 96 -9.49 21.72 11.04
N LEU A 97 -10.09 21.41 9.89
CA LEU A 97 -10.96 22.32 9.14
C LEU A 97 -12.27 22.63 9.90
N LYS A 98 -12.84 21.67 10.64
CA LYS A 98 -14.04 21.89 11.48
C LYS A 98 -13.81 22.94 12.57
N GLY A 99 -12.57 23.10 13.05
CA GLY A 99 -12.20 24.10 14.06
C GLY A 99 -11.99 25.52 13.53
N LEU A 100 -12.03 25.74 12.21
CA LEU A 100 -11.83 27.06 11.62
C LEU A 100 -13.13 27.89 11.69
N ASN A 101 -13.12 28.92 12.54
CA ASN A 101 -14.18 29.94 12.57
C ASN A 101 -14.04 30.86 11.35
N TYR A 102 -14.66 30.48 10.24
CA TYR A 102 -14.73 31.32 9.05
C TYR A 102 -15.84 32.38 9.20
N GLU A 103 -15.45 33.65 9.17
CA GLU A 103 -16.39 34.76 9.01
C GLU A 103 -16.60 35.03 7.53
N ASN A 104 -17.85 35.12 7.08
CA ASN A 104 -18.16 35.37 5.67
C ASN A 104 -17.67 36.77 5.25
N LYS A 105 -16.63 36.80 4.42
CA LYS A 105 -16.05 38.02 3.84
C LYS A 105 -16.69 38.28 2.47
N ASN A 106 -17.64 39.21 2.42
CA ASN A 106 -18.40 39.54 1.20
C ASN A 106 -17.65 40.47 0.24
N ASN A 107 -16.50 41.03 0.66
CA ASN A 107 -15.75 41.99 -0.14
C ASN A 107 -14.55 41.32 -0.84
N VAL A 108 -14.46 41.47 -2.16
CA VAL A 108 -13.37 40.93 -2.99
C VAL A 108 -11.99 41.42 -2.52
N ARG A 109 -11.91 42.60 -1.91
CA ARG A 109 -10.65 43.15 -1.37
C ARG A 109 -10.11 42.33 -0.20
N GLU A 110 -10.97 41.65 0.55
CA GLU A 110 -10.58 40.83 1.71
C GLU A 110 -10.04 39.46 1.28
N LEU A 111 -10.39 39.01 0.07
CA LEU A 111 -9.91 37.79 -0.57
C LEU A 111 -8.57 37.98 -1.31
N LEU A 112 -8.08 39.21 -1.44
CA LEU A 112 -6.74 39.46 -1.99
C LEU A 112 -5.62 39.07 -1.02
N ASN A 113 -5.94 38.89 0.27
CA ASN A 113 -5.02 38.28 1.22
C ASN A 113 -4.94 36.77 0.90
N PRO A 114 -3.75 36.23 0.56
CA PRO A 114 -3.59 34.82 0.22
C PRO A 114 -4.17 33.87 1.27
N ILE A 115 -4.00 34.17 2.55
CA ILE A 115 -4.48 33.33 3.65
C ILE A 115 -6.01 33.31 3.68
N ASN A 116 -6.66 34.47 3.51
CA ASN A 116 -8.12 34.56 3.46
C ASN A 116 -8.69 33.84 2.24
N PHE A 117 -8.02 33.95 1.08
CA PHE A 117 -8.41 33.25 -0.14
C PHE A 117 -8.42 31.73 0.05
N PHE A 118 -7.36 31.17 0.63
CA PHE A 118 -7.27 29.72 0.88
C PHE A 118 -8.35 29.23 1.83
N ILE A 119 -8.64 29.97 2.91
CA ILE A 119 -9.69 29.61 3.87
C ILE A 119 -11.07 29.67 3.21
N TRP A 120 -11.37 30.74 2.47
CA TRP A 120 -12.62 30.86 1.71
C TRP A 120 -12.79 29.73 0.69
N LEU A 121 -11.72 29.38 -0.03
CA LEU A 121 -11.73 28.30 -1.02
C LEU A 121 -12.05 26.94 -0.39
N LEU A 122 -11.38 26.61 0.72
CA LEU A 122 -11.61 25.35 1.46
C LEU A 122 -13.04 25.24 1.99
N VAL A 123 -13.59 26.32 2.55
CA VAL A 123 -14.98 26.36 3.04
C VAL A 123 -15.97 26.23 1.88
N SER A 124 -15.68 26.86 0.74
CA SER A 124 -16.55 26.79 -0.44
C SER A 124 -16.66 25.37 -1.00
N PHE A 125 -15.56 24.59 -0.96
CA PHE A 125 -15.60 23.17 -1.34
C PHE A 125 -16.45 22.32 -0.39
N LYS A 126 -16.50 22.66 0.90
CA LYS A 126 -17.34 21.98 1.89
C LYS A 126 -18.84 22.15 1.59
N ASP A 127 -19.25 23.28 1.04
CA ASP A 127 -20.67 23.53 0.73
C ASP A 127 -21.13 22.89 -0.60
N ILE A 128 -20.20 22.38 -1.43
CA ILE A 128 -20.49 21.80 -2.75
C ILE A 128 -20.76 20.28 -2.68
N PHE A 129 -20.24 19.58 -1.67
CA PHE A 129 -20.38 18.13 -1.48
C PHE A 129 -21.28 17.81 -0.28
#